data_AF-A0AB74LUP4-F1
#
_entry.id   AF-A0AB74LUP4-F1
#
_cell.length_a   1.000
_cell.length_b   1.000
_cell.length_c   1.000
_cell.angle_alpha   90.00
_cell.angle_beta   90.00
_cell.angle_gamma   90.00
#
_symmetry.space_group_name_H-M   'P 1'
#
loop_
_entity.id
_entity.type
_entity.pdbx_description
1 polymer ?
#
loop_
_entity_poly.entity_id
_entity_poly.type
_entity_poly.pdbx_seq_one_letter_code
_entity_poly.pdbx_strand_id
1 'polypeptide(L)'
;MGGAHERLPSQSRRLHLWRSGQAPGRDRGTDGSRRHALEHRGGLRRAARRCRPSLHAPLRSRRVSRRSQLARRPDRADRTHPQAAAAGCCCAASLRNGGAAMRAQEFAVELDRLGPDTDRHYERNERRREDGDGRREARPDRLPLFPPLPPAESYPLDALGPILGEAARAIARKVQAPAAIAAQSVLAAASLAVQAHADVRMPYGQRRPLSLYLVSSASSGDRKSTTDNEALWPVTRREDALQEMYGRDHQEWLVTYAAWSAEKKKIEGDRKLGFEDRRFALTTLGPEPQPPIRPVLTSAEPTFEGLIKSWPSMPAAQGVFSAEGGQFTGGHGMAQENRLRTAAGFSVLWDGKPVTRVRALDGVSVLKGRRLAMHLMVQPEAAAAFMSDPVLRDQGLLSRILVAAPDSIAGTRLFRVATAADAEQIRRYHARMLSLLEGWPSVIDHAQGLQPRELPMSEAAEARWRDFYNWIEERSGPQGDLRLVRDFASKAAEHAARIAGVLAIVADEHALEISAEIMTAAARLATWYTDEATRLQQACRTDPALLRAQALLDWLRARDEQDVKFSDILRLGPAPTRTKKEADAAVRTLMEHNLVEEVRERPRLIRVAGASTRS
;
A
#
# COMPACT_ATOMS: atom_id res chain seq x y z
N MET A 1 -55.52 -1.65 45.92
CA MET A 1 -55.53 -3.12 46.10
C MET A 1 -54.30 -3.63 45.37
N GLY A 2 -53.25 -4.17 45.99
CA GLY A 2 -53.21 -5.09 47.14
C GLY A 2 -52.97 -6.51 46.59
N GLY A 3 -51.88 -7.22 46.90
CA GLY A 3 -50.78 -6.91 47.83
C GLY A 3 -49.47 -7.62 47.51
N ALA A 4 -48.54 -7.60 48.47
CA ALA A 4 -47.15 -8.05 48.32
C ALA A 4 -46.92 -9.52 48.69
N HIS A 5 -45.77 -10.06 48.29
CA HIS A 5 -45.04 -11.03 49.12
C HIS A 5 -43.53 -10.92 48.92
N GLU A 6 -42.81 -10.61 50.01
CA GLU A 6 -41.36 -10.64 50.09
C GLU A 6 -40.81 -12.06 50.32
N ARG A 7 -39.55 -12.29 49.91
CA ARG A 7 -38.49 -12.90 50.77
C ARG A 7 -37.11 -12.86 50.11
N LEU A 8 -36.22 -12.03 50.66
CA LEU A 8 -34.75 -12.19 50.68
C LEU A 8 -34.37 -13.15 51.85
N PRO A 9 -33.11 -13.58 52.12
CA PRO A 9 -31.79 -13.03 51.72
C PRO A 9 -30.86 -14.12 51.07
N SER A 10 -29.58 -13.95 50.71
CA SER A 10 -28.44 -13.35 51.45
C SER A 10 -27.27 -12.84 50.61
N GLN A 11 -26.49 -11.93 51.21
CA GLN A 11 -25.36 -11.21 50.62
C GLN A 11 -24.03 -11.98 50.70
N SER A 12 -23.10 -11.67 49.78
CA SER A 12 -21.66 -11.69 50.09
C SER A 12 -20.86 -10.75 49.18
N ARG A 13 -20.76 -9.47 49.56
CA ARG A 13 -19.74 -8.54 49.02
C ARG A 13 -18.43 -8.75 49.80
N ARG A 14 -17.29 -8.94 49.13
CA ARG A 14 -15.96 -8.80 49.75
C ARG A 14 -15.36 -7.44 49.39
N LEU A 15 -15.26 -6.57 50.37
CA LEU A 15 -14.42 -5.38 50.36
C LEU A 15 -13.01 -5.79 50.78
N HIS A 16 -11.99 -5.41 50.00
CA HIS A 16 -10.61 -5.42 50.48
C HIS A 16 -10.20 -4.01 50.91
N LEU A 17 -10.09 -3.82 52.23
CA LEU A 17 -9.52 -2.61 52.82
C LEU A 17 -8.00 -2.62 52.64
N TRP A 18 -7.47 -1.55 52.05
CA TRP A 18 -6.08 -1.15 52.28
C TRP A 18 -5.93 -0.66 53.73
N ARG A 19 -4.90 -1.13 54.43
CA ARG A 19 -4.42 -0.52 55.68
C ARG A 19 -2.95 -0.16 55.56
N SER A 20 -2.66 1.09 55.89
CA SER A 20 -1.33 1.63 56.11
C SER A 20 -0.67 1.00 57.34
N GLY A 21 0.65 0.82 57.28
CA GLY A 21 1.50 0.45 58.41
C GLY A 21 2.85 1.16 58.30
N GLN A 22 3.20 1.96 59.29
CA GLN A 22 4.47 2.69 59.38
C GLN A 22 5.57 1.81 60.03
N ALA A 23 6.83 2.23 59.85
CA ALA A 23 8.03 1.57 60.37
C ALA A 23 8.16 1.65 61.92
N PRO A 24 9.08 0.86 62.52
CA PRO A 24 10.49 1.29 62.67
C PRO A 24 11.49 0.19 62.21
N GLY A 25 12.81 0.38 62.05
CA GLY A 25 13.70 1.50 62.38
C GLY A 25 14.87 1.03 63.27
N ARG A 26 16.14 1.33 62.88
CA ARG A 26 17.47 0.97 63.48
C ARG A 26 18.15 -0.30 62.91
N ASP A 27 19.49 -0.42 62.84
CA ASP A 27 20.61 0.56 62.83
C ASP A 27 21.93 -0.21 62.50
N ARG A 28 22.92 0.43 61.84
CA ARG A 28 24.33 -0.04 61.55
C ARG A 28 24.48 -1.33 60.70
N GLY A 29 25.50 -1.53 59.85
CA GLY A 29 26.60 -0.67 59.42
C GLY A 29 27.98 -1.31 59.62
N THR A 30 28.65 -1.75 58.54
CA THR A 30 30.13 -1.85 58.45
C THR A 30 30.62 -1.94 57.00
N ASP A 31 31.67 -1.17 56.74
CA ASP A 31 32.62 -1.21 55.63
C ASP A 31 33.25 -2.62 55.40
N GLY A 32 33.83 -2.87 54.22
CA GLY A 32 34.29 -4.22 53.86
C GLY A 32 34.92 -4.39 52.47
N SER A 33 35.82 -3.50 52.05
CA SER A 33 36.61 -3.74 50.83
C SER A 33 37.47 -5.02 50.94
N ARG A 34 37.54 -5.83 49.87
CA ARG A 34 38.72 -6.64 49.53
C ARG A 34 38.68 -7.20 48.10
N ARG A 35 39.75 -6.90 47.35
CA ARG A 35 40.15 -7.64 46.15
C ARG A 35 40.67 -9.01 46.57
N HIS A 36 40.47 -10.05 45.77
CA HIS A 36 41.56 -10.98 45.45
C HIS A 36 41.26 -11.74 44.15
N ALA A 37 42.18 -11.62 43.20
CA ALA A 37 42.36 -12.62 42.16
C ALA A 37 43.27 -13.73 42.71
N LEU A 38 43.07 -14.97 42.24
CA LEU A 38 44.12 -15.97 42.20
C LEU A 38 43.77 -17.05 41.16
N GLU A 39 44.74 -17.34 40.30
CA GLU A 39 44.70 -18.41 39.31
C GLU A 39 44.85 -19.78 39.99
N HIS A 40 44.35 -20.85 39.36
CA HIS A 40 45.08 -22.13 39.42
C HIS A 40 44.89 -22.94 38.13
N ARG A 41 46.01 -23.50 37.65
CA ARG A 41 46.11 -24.29 36.41
C ARG A 41 46.07 -25.80 36.67
N GLY A 42 45.60 -26.55 35.66
CA GLY A 42 45.97 -27.95 35.39
C GLY A 42 44.99 -29.00 35.95
N GLY A 43 44.70 -30.08 35.23
CA GLY A 43 45.12 -30.49 33.88
C GLY A 43 44.79 -31.98 33.61
N LEU A 44 45.07 -32.45 32.37
CA LEU A 44 44.93 -33.85 31.88
C LEU A 44 43.48 -34.33 31.59
N ARG A 45 43.20 -35.18 30.58
CA ARG A 45 43.83 -35.41 29.25
C ARG A 45 42.86 -36.21 28.36
N ARG A 46 42.84 -35.91 27.05
CA ARG A 46 42.49 -36.81 25.90
C ARG A 46 41.20 -37.65 25.94
N ALA A 47 40.29 -37.36 25.00
CA ALA A 47 40.03 -38.24 23.85
C ALA A 47 39.37 -37.43 22.71
N ALA A 48 39.58 -37.82 21.46
CA ALA A 48 39.12 -37.06 20.29
C ALA A 48 38.19 -37.89 19.39
N ARG A 49 37.20 -37.23 18.75
CA ARG A 49 36.83 -37.47 17.34
C ARG A 49 35.87 -36.40 16.78
N ARG A 50 36.39 -35.62 15.82
CA ARG A 50 35.76 -35.13 14.57
C ARG A 50 34.25 -34.78 14.57
N CYS A 51 33.93 -33.50 14.37
CA CYS A 51 33.69 -32.92 13.04
C CYS A 51 33.70 -31.37 13.11
N ARG A 52 34.17 -30.68 12.06
CA ARG A 52 34.19 -29.20 11.96
C ARG A 52 33.37 -28.74 10.75
N PRO A 53 32.83 -27.51 10.76
CA PRO A 53 31.97 -27.00 9.69
C PRO A 53 32.78 -26.47 8.50
N SER A 54 32.12 -26.44 7.33
CA SER A 54 32.67 -25.93 6.07
C SER A 54 32.35 -24.44 5.86
N LEU A 55 33.41 -23.63 5.72
CA LEU A 55 33.34 -22.31 5.06
C LEU A 55 33.95 -22.47 3.66
N HIS A 56 33.29 -21.92 2.63
CA HIS A 56 33.86 -21.89 1.28
C HIS A 56 33.69 -20.52 0.60
N ALA A 57 34.82 -19.95 0.21
CA ALA A 57 34.98 -18.99 -0.86
C ALA A 57 36.07 -19.54 -1.83
N PRO A 58 36.14 -19.08 -3.10
CA PRO A 58 36.54 -19.95 -4.20
C PRO A 58 37.99 -19.78 -4.69
N LEU A 59 38.48 -20.79 -5.43
CA LEU A 59 39.70 -20.72 -6.24
C LEU A 59 39.42 -21.05 -7.71
N ARG A 60 39.99 -20.22 -8.60
CA ARG A 60 40.16 -20.54 -10.04
C ARG A 60 41.38 -21.44 -10.21
N SER A 61 41.41 -22.30 -11.25
CA SER A 61 42.25 -22.06 -12.43
C SER A 61 42.39 -23.27 -13.38
N ARG A 62 42.80 -22.97 -14.63
CA ARG A 62 43.40 -23.85 -15.66
C ARG A 62 42.47 -24.87 -16.36
N ARG A 63 42.72 -25.28 -17.60
CA ARG A 63 43.26 -24.65 -18.87
C ARG A 63 43.26 -25.74 -19.96
N VAL A 64 43.44 -25.34 -21.24
CA VAL A 64 43.85 -26.08 -22.46
C VAL A 64 42.77 -25.98 -23.56
N SER A 65 42.91 -25.14 -24.61
CA SER A 65 43.75 -25.22 -25.85
C SER A 65 43.05 -25.99 -27.00
N ARG A 66 43.12 -25.61 -28.31
CA ARG A 66 43.89 -24.54 -29.00
C ARG A 66 43.40 -24.39 -30.48
N ARG A 67 43.85 -23.29 -31.14
CA ARG A 67 43.98 -23.05 -32.61
C ARG A 67 42.67 -22.75 -33.40
N SER A 68 42.68 -21.89 -34.43
CA SER A 68 43.79 -21.08 -35.03
C SER A 68 43.33 -19.93 -35.96
N GLN A 69 44.17 -18.87 -36.03
CA GLN A 69 44.37 -17.93 -37.17
C GLN A 69 43.21 -16.95 -37.51
N LEU A 70 43.44 -15.72 -38.01
CA LEU A 70 44.66 -14.96 -38.39
C LEU A 70 44.47 -13.43 -38.18
N ALA A 71 45.57 -12.65 -38.28
CA ALA A 71 45.82 -11.19 -38.15
C ALA A 71 44.63 -10.18 -37.98
N ARG A 72 44.62 -9.18 -37.06
CA ARG A 72 45.59 -8.09 -36.72
C ARG A 72 45.73 -7.03 -37.83
N ARG A 73 45.83 -5.70 -37.62
CA ARG A 73 45.83 -4.75 -36.46
C ARG A 73 45.87 -3.27 -37.02
N PRO A 74 46.05 -2.15 -36.28
CA PRO A 74 46.48 -2.01 -34.87
C PRO A 74 45.54 -1.39 -33.81
N ASP A 75 45.55 -0.06 -33.63
CA ASP A 75 45.51 0.63 -32.33
C ASP A 75 44.61 1.91 -32.41
N ARG A 76 44.16 2.60 -31.34
CA ARG A 76 44.44 2.61 -29.87
C ARG A 76 43.13 3.11 -29.16
N ALA A 77 42.76 2.88 -27.90
CA ALA A 77 43.42 2.67 -26.60
C ALA A 77 44.08 3.93 -25.99
N ASP A 78 43.84 4.34 -24.72
CA ASP A 78 42.75 4.01 -23.78
C ASP A 78 42.77 5.03 -22.60
N ARG A 79 41.69 5.08 -21.81
CA ARG A 79 41.62 5.32 -20.34
C ARG A 79 42.00 6.64 -19.63
N THR A 80 40.97 7.13 -18.92
CA THR A 80 40.90 7.54 -17.49
C THR A 80 41.54 8.83 -16.97
N HIS A 81 40.68 9.67 -16.37
CA HIS A 81 40.97 10.47 -15.19
C HIS A 81 40.49 9.76 -13.91
N PRO A 82 41.21 9.92 -12.80
CA PRO A 82 40.58 10.40 -11.56
C PRO A 82 41.26 11.67 -11.01
N GLN A 83 40.57 12.35 -10.10
CA GLN A 83 41.04 13.58 -9.43
C GLN A 83 41.86 13.26 -8.17
N ALA A 84 42.92 14.04 -7.91
CA ALA A 84 43.42 14.37 -6.57
C ALA A 84 44.25 15.68 -6.66
N ALA A 85 44.27 16.46 -5.58
CA ALA A 85 44.80 17.83 -5.58
C ALA A 85 46.09 17.98 -4.74
N ALA A 86 46.65 19.21 -4.80
CA ALA A 86 47.48 19.92 -3.81
C ALA A 86 48.95 20.20 -4.18
N ALA A 87 49.44 21.30 -3.60
CA ALA A 87 50.72 21.99 -3.77
C ALA A 87 50.96 22.65 -5.16
N GLY A 88 51.44 23.89 -5.28
CA GLY A 88 51.75 24.90 -4.26
C GLY A 88 53.08 25.62 -4.47
N CYS A 89 53.12 26.65 -5.32
CA CYS A 89 54.14 27.71 -5.39
C CYS A 89 53.60 28.80 -6.34
N CYS A 90 53.32 30.04 -5.93
CA CYS A 90 54.18 31.12 -5.43
C CYS A 90 54.90 31.92 -6.52
N CYS A 91 54.42 33.16 -6.73
CA CYS A 91 55.15 34.39 -7.15
C CYS A 91 55.75 34.44 -8.59
N ALA A 92 55.93 35.61 -9.23
CA ALA A 92 55.31 36.95 -9.11
C ALA A 92 55.78 37.84 -10.29
N ALA A 93 55.01 38.91 -10.61
CA ALA A 93 55.35 40.03 -11.53
C ALA A 93 55.51 39.66 -13.05
N SER A 94 55.35 40.57 -14.02
CA SER A 94 55.30 42.04 -13.97
C SER A 94 54.58 42.69 -15.19
N LEU A 95 53.78 43.76 -14.96
CA LEU A 95 53.41 44.90 -15.84
C LEU A 95 52.81 44.61 -17.26
N ARG A 96 51.66 45.19 -17.67
CA ARG A 96 51.39 46.65 -17.89
C ARG A 96 49.88 47.01 -17.91
N ASN A 97 49.59 48.30 -17.78
CA ASN A 97 48.25 48.94 -17.70
C ASN A 97 47.50 49.03 -19.05
N GLY A 98 46.16 49.24 -19.00
CA GLY A 98 45.41 49.85 -20.11
C GLY A 98 43.89 49.63 -20.08
N GLY A 99 43.12 50.63 -19.60
CA GLY A 99 41.69 50.56 -19.34
C GLY A 99 40.76 50.12 -20.48
N ALA A 100 39.77 49.30 -20.13
CA ALA A 100 38.67 48.90 -20.99
C ALA A 100 37.46 49.85 -20.81
N ALA A 101 37.37 50.87 -21.66
CA ALA A 101 36.22 51.79 -21.72
C ALA A 101 35.96 52.32 -23.14
N MET A 102 36.11 51.47 -24.16
CA MET A 102 35.77 51.82 -25.55
C MET A 102 35.58 50.55 -26.40
N ARG A 103 34.35 49.99 -26.42
CA ARG A 103 33.83 49.09 -27.48
C ARG A 103 32.33 48.77 -27.31
N ALA A 104 31.52 49.82 -27.18
CA ALA A 104 30.05 49.74 -27.20
C ALA A 104 29.41 50.54 -28.37
N GLN A 105 30.23 51.05 -29.30
CA GLN A 105 29.80 51.91 -30.42
C GLN A 105 30.05 51.31 -31.81
N GLU A 106 30.69 50.15 -31.92
CA GLU A 106 30.98 49.49 -33.21
C GLU A 106 29.90 48.46 -33.62
N PHE A 107 28.90 48.19 -32.79
CA PHE A 107 27.81 47.23 -33.09
C PHE A 107 26.48 47.90 -33.52
N ALA A 108 26.44 49.23 -33.61
CA ALA A 108 25.24 50.02 -33.92
C ALA A 108 25.21 50.59 -35.36
N VAL A 109 26.27 50.36 -36.15
CA VAL A 109 26.43 50.96 -37.50
C VAL A 109 26.14 49.96 -38.63
N GLU A 110 25.96 48.68 -38.30
CA GLU A 110 25.78 47.59 -39.29
C GLU A 110 24.32 47.14 -39.48
N LEU A 111 23.39 47.70 -38.68
CA LEU A 111 21.95 47.37 -38.70
C LEU A 111 21.06 48.40 -39.42
N ASP A 112 21.64 49.49 -39.95
CA ASP A 112 20.91 50.62 -40.56
C ASP A 112 21.19 50.75 -42.08
N ARG A 113 21.59 49.65 -42.74
CA ARG A 113 22.04 49.63 -44.15
C ARG A 113 21.23 48.76 -45.12
N LEU A 114 20.12 48.18 -44.67
CA LEU A 114 19.25 47.35 -45.52
C LEU A 114 17.79 47.85 -45.48
N GLY A 115 17.57 48.98 -46.16
CA GLY A 115 16.26 49.44 -46.60
C GLY A 115 15.81 48.75 -47.91
N PRO A 116 14.54 48.91 -48.32
CA PRO A 116 13.88 47.94 -49.19
C PRO A 116 13.79 48.38 -50.66
N ASP A 117 14.28 47.54 -51.58
CA ASP A 117 13.59 47.24 -52.86
C ASP A 117 14.29 46.07 -53.58
N THR A 118 13.53 45.03 -53.99
CA THR A 118 13.83 44.12 -55.11
C THR A 118 12.72 43.06 -55.25
N ASP A 119 11.55 43.54 -55.69
CA ASP A 119 10.63 42.68 -56.41
C ASP A 119 11.31 42.01 -57.64
N ARG A 120 10.73 40.89 -58.10
CA ARG A 120 11.07 40.17 -59.35
C ARG A 120 12.34 39.30 -59.34
N HIS A 121 12.39 38.25 -58.51
CA HIS A 121 13.05 37.01 -58.99
C HIS A 121 12.57 35.64 -58.44
N TYR A 122 11.56 35.57 -57.56
CA TYR A 122 11.14 34.29 -56.95
C TYR A 122 9.82 33.67 -57.47
N GLU A 123 9.03 34.36 -58.31
CA GLU A 123 7.71 33.86 -58.77
C GLU A 123 7.75 32.80 -59.90
N ARG A 124 8.94 32.36 -60.35
CA ARG A 124 9.06 31.46 -61.52
C ARG A 124 9.30 29.98 -61.18
N ASN A 125 9.15 29.56 -59.92
CA ASN A 125 9.27 28.15 -59.51
C ASN A 125 8.00 27.53 -58.89
N GLU A 126 6.93 28.31 -58.66
CA GLU A 126 5.70 27.77 -58.06
C GLU A 126 4.71 27.20 -59.09
N ARG A 127 4.72 27.68 -60.34
CA ARG A 127 3.83 27.21 -61.44
C ARG A 127 4.24 25.87 -62.08
N ARG A 128 4.76 24.93 -61.28
CA ARG A 128 5.05 23.55 -61.71
C ARG A 128 4.95 22.50 -60.59
N ARG A 129 4.22 22.81 -59.53
CA ARG A 129 3.84 21.88 -58.44
C ARG A 129 2.34 21.84 -58.14
N GLU A 130 1.53 22.49 -58.97
CA GLU A 130 0.06 22.46 -58.93
C GLU A 130 -0.48 21.56 -60.05
N ASP A 131 -0.20 20.26 -59.97
CA ASP A 131 -0.83 19.21 -60.78
C ASP A 131 -0.65 17.88 -60.04
N GLY A 132 -1.40 17.71 -58.94
CA GLY A 132 -1.19 16.58 -58.03
C GLY A 132 -1.98 16.60 -56.72
N ASP A 133 -3.04 17.41 -56.58
CA ASP A 133 -3.97 17.30 -55.45
C ASP A 133 -4.89 16.08 -55.60
N GLY A 134 -4.28 14.89 -55.52
CA GLY A 134 -4.99 13.67 -55.21
C GLY A 134 -5.46 13.76 -53.77
N ARG A 135 -6.71 14.22 -53.58
CA ARG A 135 -7.40 14.32 -52.29
C ARG A 135 -7.06 13.12 -51.40
N ARG A 136 -6.15 13.32 -50.44
CA ARG A 136 -5.99 12.39 -49.34
C ARG A 136 -7.23 12.52 -48.48
N GLU A 137 -8.19 11.61 -48.68
CA GLU A 137 -9.31 11.44 -47.77
C GLU A 137 -8.76 11.41 -46.34
N ALA A 138 -9.29 12.31 -45.50
CA ALA A 138 -8.94 12.33 -44.10
C ALA A 138 -9.31 10.96 -43.52
N ARG A 139 -8.30 10.18 -43.14
CA ARG A 139 -8.54 8.88 -42.50
C ARG A 139 -9.46 9.12 -41.30
N PRO A 140 -10.59 8.40 -41.17
CA PRO A 140 -11.53 8.65 -40.09
C PRO A 140 -10.81 8.48 -38.75
N ASP A 141 -11.10 9.38 -37.82
CA ASP A 141 -10.45 9.39 -36.52
C ASP A 141 -10.62 8.04 -35.81
N ARG A 142 -9.54 7.58 -35.18
CA ARG A 142 -9.53 6.31 -34.46
C ARG A 142 -10.30 6.48 -33.16
N LEU A 143 -11.47 5.84 -33.07
CA LEU A 143 -12.28 5.85 -31.87
C LEU A 143 -11.68 4.86 -30.87
N PRO A 144 -11.29 5.28 -29.66
CA PRO A 144 -10.79 4.34 -28.66
C PRO A 144 -11.90 3.32 -28.30
N LEU A 145 -11.53 2.06 -28.08
CA LEU A 145 -12.49 0.97 -27.74
C LEU A 145 -13.29 1.22 -26.48
N PHE A 146 -12.74 2.03 -25.58
CA PHE A 146 -13.37 2.46 -24.35
C PHE A 146 -13.39 3.99 -24.37
N PRO A 147 -14.43 4.63 -23.82
CA PRO A 147 -14.37 6.06 -23.54
C PRO A 147 -13.08 6.37 -22.76
N PRO A 148 -12.34 7.43 -23.09
CA PRO A 148 -11.22 7.86 -22.26
C PRO A 148 -11.77 8.13 -20.85
N LEU A 149 -11.09 7.59 -19.84
CA LEU A 149 -11.42 7.87 -18.43
C LEU A 149 -11.39 9.40 -18.25
N PRO A 150 -12.51 10.05 -17.88
CA PRO A 150 -12.52 11.49 -17.65
C PRO A 150 -11.56 11.85 -16.50
N PRO A 151 -11.00 13.07 -16.48
CA PRO A 151 -9.99 13.47 -15.50
C PRO A 151 -10.48 13.28 -14.08
N ALA A 152 -9.57 12.93 -13.17
CA ALA A 152 -9.93 12.71 -11.77
C ALA A 152 -10.31 14.02 -11.07
N GLU A 153 -11.34 14.00 -10.23
CA GLU A 153 -11.67 15.16 -9.40
C GLU A 153 -10.57 15.45 -8.38
N SER A 154 -10.37 16.72 -8.06
CA SER A 154 -9.37 17.14 -7.07
C SER A 154 -9.72 16.62 -5.67
N TYR A 155 -8.83 15.82 -5.09
CA TYR A 155 -9.04 15.24 -3.76
C TYR A 155 -9.23 16.35 -2.69
N PRO A 156 -10.26 16.27 -1.82
CA PRO A 156 -10.56 17.31 -0.83
C PRO A 156 -9.59 17.26 0.37
N LEU A 157 -8.36 17.75 0.17
CA LEU A 157 -7.26 17.77 1.16
C LEU A 157 -7.55 18.63 2.41
N ASP A 158 -8.55 19.49 2.37
CA ASP A 158 -9.05 20.26 3.51
C ASP A 158 -9.96 19.41 4.41
N ALA A 159 -10.73 18.49 3.83
CA ALA A 159 -11.61 17.57 4.56
C ALA A 159 -10.85 16.49 5.37
N LEU A 160 -9.55 16.31 5.11
CA LEU A 160 -8.66 15.51 5.97
C LEU A 160 -8.30 16.20 7.30
N GLY A 161 -8.75 17.43 7.54
CA GLY A 161 -8.45 18.18 8.76
C GLY A 161 -7.00 18.67 8.85
N PRO A 162 -6.63 19.33 9.96
CA PRO A 162 -5.39 20.10 10.06
C PRO A 162 -4.11 19.24 10.18
N ILE A 163 -4.21 17.97 10.60
CA ILE A 163 -3.02 17.11 10.74
C ILE A 163 -2.78 16.32 9.44
N LEU A 164 -3.76 15.53 9.01
CA LEU A 164 -3.64 14.69 7.82
C LEU A 164 -3.64 15.53 6.53
N GLY A 165 -4.47 16.57 6.45
CA GLY A 165 -4.61 17.42 5.28
C GLY A 165 -3.43 18.36 5.01
N GLU A 166 -2.74 18.81 6.06
CA GLU A 166 -1.46 19.54 5.93
C GLU A 166 -0.34 18.60 5.49
N ALA A 167 -0.23 17.43 6.12
CA ALA A 167 0.80 16.44 5.78
C ALA A 167 0.65 15.88 4.38
N ALA A 168 -0.56 15.50 3.94
CA ALA A 168 -0.80 15.04 2.57
C ALA A 168 -0.40 16.12 1.54
N ARG A 169 -0.70 17.39 1.81
CA ARG A 169 -0.26 18.52 0.98
C ARG A 169 1.26 18.71 0.98
N ALA A 170 1.91 18.61 2.13
CA ALA A 170 3.36 18.73 2.26
C ALA A 170 4.12 17.57 1.59
N ILE A 171 3.67 16.33 1.79
CA ILE A 171 4.22 15.13 1.14
C ILE A 171 4.03 15.24 -0.38
N ALA A 172 2.83 15.61 -0.87
CA ALA A 172 2.60 15.80 -2.31
C ALA A 172 3.56 16.85 -2.91
N ARG A 173 3.85 17.96 -2.21
CA ARG A 173 4.81 18.98 -2.67
C ARG A 173 6.28 18.55 -2.56
N LYS A 174 6.67 17.86 -1.48
CA LYS A 174 8.03 17.35 -1.23
C LYS A 174 8.39 16.22 -2.19
N VAL A 175 7.51 15.22 -2.28
CA VAL A 175 7.70 14.03 -3.12
C VAL A 175 7.33 14.30 -4.57
N GLN A 176 6.49 15.29 -4.88
CA GLN A 176 5.97 15.56 -6.23
C GLN A 176 5.25 14.34 -6.81
N ALA A 177 4.28 13.84 -6.04
CA ALA A 177 3.31 12.82 -6.41
C ALA A 177 1.90 13.44 -6.48
N PRO A 178 0.93 12.83 -7.19
CA PRO A 178 -0.45 13.33 -7.23
C PRO A 178 -1.06 13.41 -5.83
N ALA A 179 -1.80 14.47 -5.54
CA ALA A 179 -2.27 14.77 -4.19
C ALA A 179 -3.18 13.67 -3.60
N ALA A 180 -3.97 12.99 -4.41
CA ALA A 180 -4.82 11.87 -3.97
C ALA A 180 -4.00 10.66 -3.48
N ILE A 181 -2.81 10.41 -4.04
CA ILE A 181 -1.90 9.35 -3.58
C ILE A 181 -1.35 9.69 -2.19
N ALA A 182 -0.88 10.93 -2.00
CA ALA A 182 -0.42 11.39 -0.69
C ALA A 182 -1.53 11.39 0.36
N ALA A 183 -2.75 11.78 -0.03
CA ALA A 183 -3.94 11.70 0.81
C ALA A 183 -4.27 10.26 1.23
N GLN A 184 -4.29 9.30 0.29
CA GLN A 184 -4.54 7.90 0.62
C GLN A 184 -3.47 7.30 1.53
N SER A 185 -2.19 7.50 1.23
CA SER A 185 -1.09 7.00 2.09
C SER A 185 -1.22 7.52 3.54
N VAL A 186 -1.50 8.81 3.70
CA VAL A 186 -1.71 9.44 5.02
C VAL A 186 -2.98 8.94 5.72
N LEU A 187 -4.10 8.81 5.01
CA LEU A 187 -5.38 8.32 5.57
C LEU A 187 -5.32 6.82 5.93
N ALA A 188 -4.56 6.03 5.17
CA ALA A 188 -4.35 4.62 5.47
C ALA A 188 -3.48 4.42 6.71
N ALA A 189 -2.35 5.13 6.79
CA ALA A 189 -1.50 5.13 7.98
C ALA A 189 -2.26 5.65 9.22
N ALA A 190 -3.15 6.64 9.03
CA ALA A 190 -4.08 7.08 10.06
C ALA A 190 -5.01 5.95 10.54
N SER A 191 -5.67 5.25 9.62
CA SER A 191 -6.54 4.11 9.96
C SER A 191 -5.79 3.01 10.70
N LEU A 192 -4.56 2.66 10.28
CA LEU A 192 -3.71 1.68 10.97
C LEU A 192 -3.42 2.10 12.41
N ALA A 193 -3.08 3.36 12.66
CA ALA A 193 -2.77 3.82 14.01
C ALA A 193 -4.00 3.89 14.94
N VAL A 194 -5.18 4.28 14.43
CA VAL A 194 -6.37 4.53 15.26
C VAL A 194 -7.28 3.30 15.46
N GLN A 195 -7.22 2.29 14.60
CA GLN A 195 -8.13 1.12 14.66
C GLN A 195 -8.06 0.30 15.97
N ALA A 196 -7.01 0.48 16.77
CA ALA A 196 -6.87 -0.14 18.10
C ALA A 196 -7.57 0.64 19.23
N HIS A 197 -7.87 1.92 19.01
CA HIS A 197 -8.36 2.85 20.04
C HIS A 197 -9.87 2.80 20.22
N ALA A 198 -10.63 2.92 19.12
CA ALA A 198 -12.09 2.98 19.16
C ALA A 198 -12.76 2.20 18.02
N ASP A 199 -14.05 1.90 18.21
CA ASP A 199 -15.01 1.56 17.16
C ASP A 199 -16.06 2.68 17.09
N VAL A 200 -16.44 3.15 15.90
CA VAL A 200 -17.56 4.10 15.76
C VAL A 200 -18.88 3.40 16.10
N ARG A 201 -19.73 4.06 16.90
CA ARG A 201 -21.10 3.62 17.16
C ARG A 201 -22.03 4.28 16.15
N MET A 202 -22.61 3.48 15.27
CA MET A 202 -23.61 3.92 14.30
C MET A 202 -24.90 4.34 15.02
N PRO A 203 -25.74 5.22 14.44
CA PRO A 203 -27.01 5.66 15.03
C PRO A 203 -27.95 4.49 15.42
N TYR A 204 -27.94 3.42 14.64
CA TYR A 204 -28.67 2.17 14.90
C TYR A 204 -27.94 1.21 15.88
N GLY A 205 -27.06 1.74 16.75
CA GLY A 205 -26.42 1.04 17.87
C GLY A 205 -25.29 0.06 17.52
N GLN A 206 -25.11 -0.33 16.26
CA GLN A 206 -24.03 -1.22 15.87
C GLN A 206 -22.66 -0.53 15.92
N ARG A 207 -21.63 -1.28 16.33
CA ARG A 207 -20.23 -0.84 16.31
C ARG A 207 -19.58 -1.16 14.96
N ARG A 208 -18.67 -0.31 14.51
CA ARG A 208 -17.81 -0.53 13.32
C ARG A 208 -16.36 -0.13 13.58
N PRO A 209 -15.37 -0.95 13.18
CA PRO A 209 -13.96 -0.59 13.29
C PRO A 209 -13.60 0.69 12.54
N LEU A 210 -12.62 1.44 13.04
CA LEU A 210 -11.96 2.53 12.30
C LEU A 210 -10.96 2.02 11.24
N SER A 211 -10.92 0.71 11.02
CA SER A 211 -10.24 0.04 9.92
C SER A 211 -10.83 0.45 8.57
N LEU A 212 -9.97 0.97 7.69
CA LEU A 212 -10.25 1.33 6.31
C LEU A 212 -9.43 0.46 5.36
N TYR A 213 -9.98 0.17 4.19
CA TYR A 213 -9.26 -0.44 3.07
C TYR A 213 -9.17 0.57 1.94
N LEU A 214 -7.95 0.86 1.48
CA LEU A 214 -7.63 1.86 0.48
C LEU A 214 -6.86 1.21 -0.69
N VAL A 215 -7.14 1.61 -1.93
CA VAL A 215 -6.41 1.16 -3.12
C VAL A 215 -6.06 2.36 -4.00
N SER A 216 -4.77 2.59 -4.18
CA SER A 216 -4.23 3.67 -5.01
C SER A 216 -3.75 3.13 -6.35
N SER A 217 -4.42 3.50 -7.45
CA SER A 217 -3.98 3.23 -8.81
C SER A 217 -3.09 4.36 -9.31
N ALA A 218 -1.83 4.05 -9.63
CA ALA A 218 -0.92 5.00 -10.28
C ALA A 218 0.17 4.26 -11.06
N SER A 219 0.75 4.93 -12.05
CA SER A 219 1.71 4.34 -13.01
C SER A 219 3.07 4.05 -12.38
N SER A 220 3.95 3.37 -13.13
CA SER A 220 5.37 3.33 -12.76
C SER A 220 5.95 4.75 -12.83
N GLY A 221 6.82 5.12 -11.88
CA GLY A 221 7.40 6.46 -11.81
C GLY A 221 6.52 7.55 -11.17
N ASP A 222 5.29 7.27 -10.73
CA ASP A 222 4.43 8.23 -10.01
C ASP A 222 4.83 8.43 -8.52
N ARG A 223 6.02 7.96 -8.13
CA ARG A 223 6.59 8.10 -6.77
C ARG A 223 5.69 7.54 -5.67
N LYS A 224 4.93 6.49 -5.99
CA LYS A 224 4.05 5.71 -5.10
C LYS A 224 4.77 5.32 -3.79
N SER A 225 5.79 4.48 -3.88
CA SER A 225 6.58 4.00 -2.73
C SER A 225 7.24 5.13 -1.93
N THR A 226 7.75 6.18 -2.59
CA THR A 226 8.33 7.33 -1.89
C THR A 226 7.29 8.10 -1.07
N THR A 227 6.06 8.21 -1.58
CA THR A 227 4.93 8.85 -0.89
C THR A 227 4.47 8.03 0.31
N ASP A 228 4.37 6.71 0.11
CA ASP A 228 3.93 5.77 1.15
C ASP A 228 4.96 5.67 2.29
N ASN A 229 6.25 5.60 1.98
CA ASN A 229 7.33 5.61 2.96
C ASN A 229 7.33 6.87 3.85
N GLU A 230 7.03 8.04 3.28
CA GLU A 230 6.89 9.30 4.05
C GLU A 230 5.67 9.26 4.97
N ALA A 231 4.56 8.63 4.56
CA ALA A 231 3.38 8.48 5.39
C ALA A 231 3.55 7.40 6.48
N LEU A 232 4.23 6.29 6.17
CA LEU A 232 4.43 5.12 7.03
C LEU A 232 5.62 5.21 7.97
N TRP A 233 6.51 6.20 7.83
CA TRP A 233 7.66 6.39 8.74
C TRP A 233 7.33 6.24 10.25
N PRO A 234 6.19 6.73 10.79
CA PRO A 234 5.83 6.52 12.19
C PRO A 234 5.56 5.06 12.55
N VAL A 235 5.03 4.29 11.60
CA VAL A 235 4.74 2.85 11.73
C VAL A 235 6.05 2.07 11.77
N THR A 236 6.94 2.30 10.79
CA THR A 236 8.27 1.68 10.76
C THR A 236 9.07 2.00 12.03
N ARG A 237 9.06 3.26 12.48
CA ARG A 237 9.73 3.67 13.72
C ARG A 237 9.15 2.99 14.97
N ARG A 238 7.84 2.71 14.99
CA ARG A 238 7.22 1.93 16.07
C ARG A 238 7.60 0.45 15.98
N GLU A 239 7.61 -0.13 14.80
CA GLU A 239 8.07 -1.52 14.56
C GLU A 239 9.52 -1.71 15.04
N ASP A 240 10.43 -0.80 14.68
CA ASP A 240 11.83 -0.83 15.12
C ASP A 240 11.95 -0.81 16.66
N ALA A 241 11.26 0.13 17.33
CA ALA A 241 11.28 0.24 18.79
C ALA A 241 10.69 -1.01 19.48
N LEU A 242 9.62 -1.58 18.93
CA LEU A 242 9.04 -2.84 19.43
C LEU A 242 9.94 -4.05 19.12
N GLN A 243 10.75 -4.02 18.06
CA GLN A 243 11.72 -5.05 17.69
C GLN A 243 12.93 -5.09 18.62
N GLU A 244 13.39 -3.94 19.13
CA GLU A 244 14.37 -3.86 20.21
C GLU A 244 13.83 -4.43 21.53
N MET A 245 12.57 -4.12 21.88
CA MET A 245 11.90 -4.68 23.07
C MET A 245 11.75 -6.20 22.97
N TYR A 246 11.13 -6.69 21.89
CA TYR A 246 10.97 -8.12 21.61
C TYR A 246 12.28 -8.89 21.68
N GLY A 247 13.39 -8.29 21.21
CA GLY A 247 14.72 -8.91 21.26
C GLY A 247 15.16 -9.27 22.69
N ARG A 248 14.81 -8.44 23.69
CA ARG A 248 15.10 -8.70 25.11
C ARG A 248 14.10 -9.70 25.70
N ASP A 249 12.82 -9.43 25.55
CA ASP A 249 11.72 -10.22 26.11
C ASP A 249 11.77 -11.67 25.60
N HIS A 250 12.20 -11.88 24.34
CA HIS A 250 12.33 -13.21 23.75
C HIS A 250 13.50 -14.02 24.35
N GLN A 251 14.60 -13.38 24.75
CA GLN A 251 15.69 -14.06 25.46
C GLN A 251 15.27 -14.45 26.89
N GLU A 252 14.57 -13.55 27.59
CA GLU A 252 14.02 -13.85 28.92
C GLU A 252 12.99 -15.00 28.85
N TRP A 253 12.11 -14.99 27.86
CA TRP A 253 11.19 -16.09 27.59
C TRP A 253 11.92 -17.40 27.30
N LEU A 254 12.96 -17.42 26.45
CA LEU A 254 13.72 -18.64 26.14
C LEU A 254 14.34 -19.28 27.40
N VAL A 255 14.90 -18.46 28.30
CA VAL A 255 15.46 -18.94 29.58
C VAL A 255 14.35 -19.47 30.49
N THR A 256 13.25 -18.72 30.64
CA THR A 256 12.12 -19.09 31.50
C THR A 256 11.44 -20.38 31.02
N TYR A 257 11.20 -20.50 29.71
CA TYR A 257 10.64 -21.69 29.08
C TYR A 257 11.57 -22.90 29.22
N ALA A 258 12.89 -22.73 29.07
CA ALA A 258 13.85 -23.82 29.28
C ALA A 258 13.82 -24.35 30.73
N ALA A 259 13.80 -23.46 31.73
CA ALA A 259 13.68 -23.82 33.13
C ALA A 259 12.35 -24.54 33.45
N TRP A 260 11.23 -23.97 33.00
CA TRP A 260 9.90 -24.57 33.16
C TRP A 260 9.79 -25.94 32.48
N SER A 261 10.30 -26.08 31.25
CA SER A 261 10.28 -27.35 30.51
C SER A 261 11.12 -28.44 31.18
N ALA A 262 12.23 -28.06 31.83
CA ALA A 262 13.06 -29.00 32.58
C ALA A 262 12.36 -29.51 33.85
N GLU A 263 11.79 -28.62 34.67
CA GLU A 263 11.05 -29.03 35.87
C GLU A 263 9.75 -29.78 35.54
N LYS A 264 9.02 -29.39 34.47
CA LYS A 264 7.87 -30.15 33.97
C LYS A 264 8.24 -31.60 33.64
N LYS A 265 9.30 -31.82 32.85
CA LYS A 265 9.78 -33.17 32.49
C LYS A 265 10.21 -33.99 33.69
N LYS A 266 10.79 -33.35 34.71
CA LYS A 266 11.17 -33.98 35.98
C LYS A 266 9.94 -34.46 36.77
N ILE A 267 8.88 -33.64 36.85
CA ILE A 267 7.61 -34.00 37.50
C ILE A 267 6.85 -35.10 36.70
N GLU A 268 6.84 -35.01 35.36
CA GLU A 268 6.26 -36.02 34.48
C GLU A 268 7.02 -37.37 34.55
N GLY A 269 8.34 -37.32 34.67
CA GLY A 269 9.22 -38.49 34.71
C GLY A 269 9.34 -39.18 36.08
N ASP A 270 8.94 -38.53 37.18
CA ASP A 270 9.03 -39.13 38.51
C ASP A 270 7.96 -40.22 38.70
N ARG A 271 8.41 -41.48 38.73
CA ARG A 271 7.56 -42.67 38.92
C ARG A 271 7.07 -42.85 40.36
N LYS A 272 7.59 -42.10 41.33
CA LYS A 272 7.17 -42.18 42.75
C LYS A 272 5.93 -41.33 43.03
N LEU A 273 5.66 -40.30 42.23
CA LEU A 273 4.50 -39.44 42.40
C LEU A 273 3.20 -40.16 41.99
N GLY A 274 2.23 -40.16 42.89
CA GLY A 274 0.84 -40.50 42.58
C GLY A 274 0.20 -39.49 41.64
N PHE A 275 -1.03 -39.78 41.19
CA PHE A 275 -1.78 -38.86 40.31
C PHE A 275 -1.99 -37.49 40.96
N GLU A 276 -2.42 -37.46 42.23
CA GLU A 276 -2.71 -36.22 42.95
C GLU A 276 -1.47 -35.37 43.22
N ASP A 277 -0.38 -35.99 43.67
CA ASP A 277 0.89 -35.27 43.91
C ASP A 277 1.46 -34.70 42.60
N ARG A 278 1.39 -35.46 41.50
CA ARG A 278 1.81 -34.98 40.17
C ARG A 278 0.92 -33.83 39.69
N ARG A 279 -0.40 -33.91 39.90
CA ARG A 279 -1.35 -32.83 39.59
C ARG A 279 -1.04 -31.56 40.38
N PHE A 280 -0.78 -31.70 41.68
CA PHE A 280 -0.41 -30.59 42.55
C PHE A 280 0.91 -29.95 42.14
N ALA A 281 1.95 -30.75 41.87
CA ALA A 281 3.26 -30.27 41.43
C ALA A 281 3.19 -29.54 40.07
N LEU A 282 2.47 -30.08 39.08
CA LEU A 282 2.27 -29.42 37.79
C LEU A 282 1.45 -28.12 37.92
N THR A 283 0.46 -28.08 38.82
CA THR A 283 -0.32 -26.86 39.10
C THR A 283 0.56 -25.79 39.78
N THR A 284 1.44 -26.20 40.68
CA THR A 284 2.36 -25.33 41.42
C THR A 284 3.47 -24.76 40.52
N LEU A 285 3.94 -25.53 39.53
CA LEU A 285 4.87 -25.08 38.50
C LEU A 285 4.28 -23.95 37.62
N GLY A 286 2.95 -23.88 37.53
CA GLY A 286 2.25 -22.85 36.77
C GLY A 286 2.15 -23.14 35.27
N PRO A 287 1.42 -22.28 34.53
CA PRO A 287 1.19 -22.44 33.10
C PRO A 287 2.48 -22.33 32.28
N GLU A 288 2.42 -22.81 31.04
CA GLU A 288 3.52 -22.67 30.07
C GLU A 288 3.82 -21.18 29.80
N PRO A 289 5.08 -20.72 29.97
CA PRO A 289 5.45 -19.34 29.68
C PRO A 289 5.13 -18.97 28.23
N GLN A 290 4.31 -17.93 28.03
CA GLN A 290 3.90 -17.50 26.70
C GLN A 290 5.02 -16.71 25.99
N PRO A 291 5.25 -16.94 24.69
CA PRO A 291 6.24 -16.18 23.93
C PRO A 291 5.77 -14.73 23.73
N PRO A 292 6.67 -13.73 23.74
CA PRO A 292 6.30 -12.35 23.48
C PRO A 292 5.70 -12.17 22.07
N ILE A 293 4.84 -11.17 21.93
CA ILE A 293 4.22 -10.81 20.64
C ILE A 293 5.28 -10.33 19.65
N ARG A 294 5.31 -10.93 18.46
CA ARG A 294 6.18 -10.50 17.37
C ARG A 294 5.75 -9.11 16.88
N PRO A 295 6.67 -8.14 16.74
CA PRO A 295 6.35 -6.73 16.53
C PRO A 295 6.10 -6.41 15.05
N VAL A 296 5.19 -7.16 14.42
CA VAL A 296 4.79 -6.96 13.02
C VAL A 296 3.50 -6.16 13.02
N LEU A 297 3.57 -4.87 12.65
CA LEU A 297 2.40 -4.00 12.47
C LEU A 297 1.91 -4.07 11.03
N THR A 298 2.81 -4.21 10.05
CA THR A 298 2.49 -4.25 8.62
C THR A 298 3.00 -5.52 7.93
N SER A 299 2.32 -5.90 6.85
CA SER A 299 2.74 -6.98 5.96
C SER A 299 2.35 -6.65 4.52
N ALA A 300 3.22 -6.94 3.55
CA ALA A 300 2.97 -6.60 2.15
C ALA A 300 1.96 -7.55 1.47
N GLU A 301 2.19 -8.86 1.61
CA GLU A 301 1.47 -9.90 0.86
C GLU A 301 1.13 -11.13 1.74
N PRO A 302 0.38 -10.98 2.84
CA PRO A 302 -0.08 -12.15 3.56
C PRO A 302 -1.15 -12.89 2.76
N THR A 303 -1.01 -14.20 2.58
CA THR A 303 -2.19 -15.04 2.27
C THR A 303 -3.16 -14.98 3.45
N PHE A 304 -4.46 -15.10 3.22
CA PHE A 304 -5.45 -15.07 4.29
C PHE A 304 -5.17 -16.17 5.34
N GLU A 305 -4.82 -17.38 4.92
CA GLU A 305 -4.40 -18.46 5.81
C GLU A 305 -3.13 -18.14 6.60
N GLY A 306 -2.16 -17.46 5.97
CA GLY A 306 -0.93 -17.01 6.60
C GLY A 306 -1.24 -16.03 7.73
N LEU A 307 -1.97 -14.96 7.41
CA LEU A 307 -2.42 -13.94 8.36
C LEU A 307 -3.15 -14.54 9.56
N ILE A 308 -4.18 -15.35 9.31
CA ILE A 308 -4.99 -15.98 10.35
C ILE A 308 -4.16 -16.98 11.19
N LYS A 309 -3.16 -17.65 10.61
CA LYS A 309 -2.28 -18.59 11.35
C LYS A 309 -1.26 -17.85 12.22
N SER A 310 -0.71 -16.71 11.79
CA SER A 310 0.31 -15.98 12.55
C SER A 310 -0.27 -14.99 13.55
N TRP A 311 -1.50 -14.50 13.35
CA TRP A 311 -2.11 -13.45 14.19
C TRP A 311 -2.09 -13.68 15.71
N PRO A 312 -2.27 -14.91 16.25
CA PRO A 312 -2.16 -15.13 17.70
C PRO A 312 -0.80 -14.68 18.28
N SER A 313 0.26 -14.70 17.47
CA SER A 313 1.62 -14.28 17.84
C SER A 313 1.98 -12.85 17.41
N MET A 314 0.99 -12.07 16.94
CA MET A 314 1.15 -10.72 16.40
C MET A 314 0.13 -9.77 17.07
N PRO A 315 0.34 -8.43 16.98
CA PRO A 315 -0.59 -7.45 17.53
C PRO A 315 -2.00 -7.64 16.98
N ALA A 316 -3.00 -7.33 17.81
CA ALA A 316 -4.39 -7.53 17.44
C ALA A 316 -4.88 -6.55 16.36
N ALA A 317 -4.22 -5.38 16.22
CA ALA A 317 -4.30 -4.52 15.04
C ALA A 317 -3.10 -4.76 14.11
N GLN A 318 -3.37 -4.95 12.82
CA GLN A 318 -2.35 -5.08 11.77
C GLN A 318 -2.75 -4.27 10.52
N GLY A 319 -1.80 -4.12 9.59
CA GLY A 319 -1.98 -3.53 8.28
C GLY A 319 -1.52 -4.45 7.14
N VAL A 320 -2.24 -4.44 6.02
CA VAL A 320 -1.73 -4.93 4.73
C VAL A 320 -1.32 -3.73 3.89
N PHE A 321 -0.02 -3.47 3.77
CA PHE A 321 0.52 -2.28 3.12
C PHE A 321 1.55 -2.67 2.06
N SER A 322 1.28 -2.35 0.79
CA SER A 322 2.22 -2.64 -0.30
C SER A 322 2.17 -1.57 -1.41
N ALA A 323 3.35 -1.00 -1.70
CA ALA A 323 3.56 -0.13 -2.86
C ALA A 323 3.62 -0.91 -4.20
N GLU A 324 3.67 -2.24 -4.14
CA GLU A 324 3.63 -3.18 -5.26
C GLU A 324 2.42 -4.10 -5.15
N GLY A 325 1.23 -3.51 -4.92
CA GLY A 325 -0.04 -4.23 -4.78
C GLY A 325 -0.40 -5.15 -5.95
N GLY A 326 0.27 -5.01 -7.10
CA GLY A 326 0.24 -5.99 -8.19
C GLY A 326 0.56 -7.42 -7.71
N GLN A 327 1.53 -7.57 -6.80
CA GLN A 327 1.89 -8.85 -6.20
C GLN A 327 0.77 -9.41 -5.30
N PHE A 328 0.05 -8.56 -4.57
CA PHE A 328 -1.15 -8.98 -3.83
C PHE A 328 -2.25 -9.44 -4.79
N THR A 329 -2.53 -8.67 -5.85
CA THR A 329 -3.58 -8.98 -6.84
C THR A 329 -3.28 -10.21 -7.71
N GLY A 330 -2.00 -10.52 -7.95
CA GLY A 330 -1.55 -11.70 -8.70
C GLY A 330 -1.06 -12.87 -7.83
N GLY A 331 -1.00 -12.70 -6.51
CA GLY A 331 -0.40 -13.66 -5.58
C GLY A 331 -1.29 -14.85 -5.25
N HIS A 332 -0.73 -15.81 -4.49
CA HIS A 332 -1.43 -17.05 -4.12
C HIS A 332 -2.79 -16.85 -3.44
N GLY A 333 -3.01 -15.73 -2.73
CA GLY A 333 -4.30 -15.39 -2.13
C GLY A 333 -5.40 -14.97 -3.12
N MET A 334 -5.02 -14.56 -4.34
CA MET A 334 -5.91 -14.11 -5.41
C MET A 334 -5.98 -15.08 -6.60
N ALA A 335 -5.23 -16.18 -6.55
CA ALA A 335 -5.41 -17.34 -7.42
C ALA A 335 -6.86 -17.83 -7.38
N GLN A 336 -7.36 -18.37 -8.50
CA GLN A 336 -8.79 -18.67 -8.71
C GLN A 336 -9.45 -19.49 -7.58
N GLU A 337 -8.71 -20.45 -7.02
CA GLU A 337 -9.16 -21.33 -5.93
C GLU A 337 -9.26 -20.62 -4.56
N ASN A 338 -8.42 -19.61 -4.32
CA ASN A 338 -8.32 -18.91 -3.04
C ASN A 338 -9.05 -17.56 -3.01
N ARG A 339 -9.28 -16.94 -4.18
CA ARG A 339 -9.83 -15.57 -4.31
C ARG A 339 -11.12 -15.37 -3.52
N LEU A 340 -12.08 -16.29 -3.67
CA LEU A 340 -13.36 -16.28 -2.95
C LEU A 340 -13.16 -16.26 -1.43
N ARG A 341 -12.24 -17.09 -0.93
CA ARG A 341 -11.93 -17.19 0.51
C ARG A 341 -11.28 -15.92 1.03
N THR A 342 -10.33 -15.36 0.29
CA THR A 342 -9.67 -14.11 0.66
C THR A 342 -10.66 -12.94 0.65
N ALA A 343 -11.55 -12.86 -0.35
CA ALA A 343 -12.57 -11.82 -0.44
C ALA A 343 -13.58 -11.86 0.73
N ALA A 344 -14.09 -13.05 1.05
CA ALA A 344 -14.95 -13.25 2.21
C ALA A 344 -14.21 -12.97 3.54
N GLY A 345 -12.97 -13.44 3.66
CA GLY A 345 -12.14 -13.27 4.85
C GLY A 345 -11.80 -11.80 5.16
N PHE A 346 -11.37 -11.04 4.14
CA PHE A 346 -11.11 -9.61 4.28
C PHE A 346 -12.40 -8.81 4.55
N SER A 347 -13.54 -9.22 4.00
CA SER A 347 -14.84 -8.60 4.29
C SER A 347 -15.28 -8.84 5.75
N VAL A 348 -15.06 -10.03 6.30
CA VAL A 348 -15.30 -10.36 7.73
C VAL A 348 -14.42 -9.51 8.65
N LEU A 349 -13.14 -9.31 8.30
CA LEU A 349 -12.21 -8.49 9.07
C LEU A 349 -12.58 -6.99 9.01
N TRP A 350 -13.00 -6.49 7.86
CA TRP A 350 -13.49 -5.11 7.71
C TRP A 350 -14.76 -4.87 8.53
N ASP A 351 -15.70 -5.82 8.54
CA ASP A 351 -16.88 -5.81 9.42
C ASP A 351 -16.52 -5.87 10.93
N GLY A 352 -15.26 -6.15 11.29
CA GLY A 352 -14.79 -6.30 12.67
C GLY A 352 -15.20 -7.59 13.36
N LYS A 353 -15.71 -8.57 12.61
CA LYS A 353 -16.28 -9.83 13.11
C LYS A 353 -15.18 -10.83 13.50
N PRO A 354 -15.40 -11.68 14.51
CA PRO A 354 -14.44 -12.73 14.86
C PRO A 354 -14.23 -13.73 13.72
N VAL A 355 -12.97 -14.10 13.46
CA VAL A 355 -12.65 -15.17 12.49
C VAL A 355 -12.58 -16.50 13.23
N THR A 356 -13.47 -17.43 12.90
CA THR A 356 -13.48 -18.79 13.44
C THR A 356 -12.89 -19.77 12.43
N ARG A 357 -11.93 -20.59 12.86
CA ARG A 357 -11.21 -21.57 12.03
C ARG A 357 -11.21 -22.91 12.76
N VAL A 358 -11.98 -23.86 12.24
CA VAL A 358 -12.02 -25.26 12.70
C VAL A 358 -11.25 -26.11 11.71
N ARG A 359 -10.23 -26.86 12.16
CA ARG A 359 -9.50 -27.84 11.34
C ARG A 359 -9.14 -29.07 12.16
N ALA A 360 -9.16 -30.24 11.53
CA ALA A 360 -8.90 -31.52 12.19
C ALA A 360 -7.52 -31.60 12.89
N LEU A 361 -6.50 -30.93 12.35
CA LEU A 361 -5.13 -30.93 12.90
C LEU A 361 -4.81 -29.72 13.79
N ASP A 362 -5.43 -28.56 13.52
CA ASP A 362 -5.14 -27.30 14.23
C ASP A 362 -6.15 -27.00 15.36
N GLY A 363 -7.17 -27.85 15.55
CA GLY A 363 -8.26 -27.64 16.51
C GLY A 363 -9.23 -26.52 16.12
N VAL A 364 -9.76 -25.83 17.13
CA VAL A 364 -10.65 -24.67 16.99
C VAL A 364 -9.89 -23.41 17.41
N SER A 365 -9.73 -22.47 16.49
CA SER A 365 -9.18 -21.14 16.75
C SER A 365 -10.24 -20.07 16.49
N VAL A 366 -10.41 -19.13 17.43
CA VAL A 366 -11.38 -18.02 17.32
C VAL A 366 -10.65 -16.71 17.56
N LEU A 367 -10.36 -15.98 16.48
CA LEU A 367 -9.71 -14.67 16.55
C LEU A 367 -10.76 -13.59 16.79
N LYS A 368 -10.97 -13.23 18.06
CA LYS A 368 -11.80 -12.09 18.47
C LYS A 368 -11.00 -10.78 18.42
N GLY A 369 -11.69 -9.65 18.31
CA GLY A 369 -11.12 -8.30 18.46
C GLY A 369 -9.89 -8.02 17.60
N ARG A 370 -9.83 -8.59 16.38
CA ARG A 370 -8.77 -8.28 15.42
C ARG A 370 -9.19 -7.12 14.53
N ARG A 371 -8.21 -6.35 14.06
CA ARG A 371 -8.39 -5.11 13.28
C ARG A 371 -7.39 -5.10 12.14
N LEU A 372 -7.86 -4.89 10.91
CA LEU A 372 -7.02 -4.89 9.71
C LEU A 372 -7.23 -3.59 8.95
N ALA A 373 -6.18 -2.78 8.81
CA ALA A 373 -6.14 -1.70 7.82
C ALA A 373 -5.53 -2.23 6.52
N MET A 374 -5.83 -1.63 5.38
CA MET A 374 -5.20 -2.01 4.11
C MET A 374 -4.91 -0.79 3.24
N HIS A 375 -3.72 -0.76 2.63
CA HIS A 375 -3.37 0.13 1.53
C HIS A 375 -2.58 -0.63 0.47
N LEU A 376 -3.16 -0.77 -0.72
CA LEU A 376 -2.48 -1.39 -1.85
C LEU A 376 -2.29 -0.36 -2.95
N MET A 377 -1.04 -0.13 -3.34
CA MET A 377 -0.73 0.72 -4.48
C MET A 377 -0.49 -0.15 -5.71
N VAL A 378 -1.40 -0.07 -6.67
CA VAL A 378 -1.46 -0.94 -7.86
C VAL A 378 -1.11 -0.15 -9.12
N GLN A 379 -0.65 -0.85 -10.15
CA GLN A 379 -0.55 -0.28 -11.50
C GLN A 379 -1.94 -0.26 -12.17
N PRO A 380 -2.24 0.65 -13.10
CA PRO A 380 -3.59 0.80 -13.66
C PRO A 380 -4.17 -0.46 -14.30
N GLU A 381 -3.35 -1.29 -14.95
CA GLU A 381 -3.81 -2.55 -15.55
C GLU A 381 -4.21 -3.59 -14.49
N ALA A 382 -3.41 -3.75 -13.43
CA ALA A 382 -3.72 -4.61 -12.30
C ALA A 382 -4.93 -4.09 -11.50
N ALA A 383 -5.06 -2.76 -11.36
CA ALA A 383 -6.21 -2.10 -10.77
C ALA A 383 -7.49 -2.41 -11.55
N ALA A 384 -7.47 -2.25 -12.88
CA ALA A 384 -8.61 -2.53 -13.75
C ALA A 384 -9.03 -4.00 -13.68
N ALA A 385 -8.08 -4.94 -13.68
CA ALA A 385 -8.36 -6.37 -13.52
C ALA A 385 -9.00 -6.67 -12.15
N PHE A 386 -8.47 -6.09 -11.06
CA PHE A 386 -8.99 -6.26 -9.71
C PHE A 386 -10.40 -5.67 -9.53
N MET A 387 -10.63 -4.46 -10.06
CA MET A 387 -11.92 -3.77 -9.99
C MET A 387 -13.00 -4.36 -10.89
N SER A 388 -12.63 -5.14 -11.91
CA SER A 388 -13.58 -5.86 -12.78
C SER A 388 -13.81 -7.31 -12.37
N ASP A 389 -13.20 -7.80 -11.28
CA ASP A 389 -13.38 -9.18 -10.83
C ASP A 389 -14.77 -9.41 -10.21
N PRO A 390 -15.63 -10.26 -10.81
CA PRO A 390 -16.98 -10.48 -10.34
C PRO A 390 -17.02 -11.19 -8.97
N VAL A 391 -16.03 -12.05 -8.65
CA VAL A 391 -15.98 -12.73 -7.36
C VAL A 391 -15.70 -11.75 -6.22
N LEU A 392 -14.81 -10.77 -6.45
CA LEU A 392 -14.53 -9.71 -5.48
C LEU A 392 -15.72 -8.76 -5.30
N ARG A 393 -16.49 -8.55 -6.37
CA ARG A 393 -17.73 -7.76 -6.35
C ARG A 393 -18.86 -8.47 -5.61
N ASP A 394 -19.14 -9.72 -5.96
CA ASP A 394 -20.24 -10.52 -5.42
C ASP A 394 -20.05 -10.86 -3.93
N GLN A 395 -18.80 -11.03 -3.47
CA GLN A 395 -18.48 -11.14 -2.04
C GLN A 395 -18.47 -9.79 -1.31
N GLY A 396 -18.70 -8.68 -2.02
CA GLY A 396 -18.76 -7.34 -1.48
C GLY A 396 -17.42 -6.78 -1.00
N LEU A 397 -16.28 -7.36 -1.38
CA LEU A 397 -14.99 -6.79 -1.00
C LEU A 397 -14.77 -5.43 -1.67
N LEU A 398 -15.09 -5.30 -2.96
CA LEU A 398 -14.91 -4.04 -3.69
C LEU A 398 -15.73 -2.89 -3.08
N SER A 399 -16.95 -3.16 -2.60
CA SER A 399 -17.78 -2.15 -1.89
C SER A 399 -17.14 -1.58 -0.61
N ARG A 400 -16.14 -2.28 -0.06
CA ARG A 400 -15.42 -1.92 1.17
C ARG A 400 -14.08 -1.22 0.92
N ILE A 401 -13.69 -1.04 -0.34
CA ILE A 401 -12.39 -0.49 -0.74
C ILE A 401 -12.56 0.93 -1.27
N LEU A 402 -11.90 1.90 -0.63
CA LEU A 402 -11.81 3.29 -1.06
C LEU A 402 -10.72 3.42 -2.14
N VAL A 403 -11.11 3.60 -3.39
CA VAL A 403 -10.17 3.66 -4.53
C VAL A 403 -9.79 5.10 -4.85
N ALA A 404 -8.53 5.34 -5.24
CA ALA A 404 -8.09 6.59 -5.86
C ALA A 404 -7.22 6.30 -7.10
N ALA A 405 -7.57 6.87 -8.25
CA ALA A 405 -6.87 6.72 -9.52
C ALA A 405 -6.62 8.09 -10.18
N PRO A 406 -5.82 8.96 -9.54
CA PRO A 406 -5.54 10.30 -10.05
C PRO A 406 -4.67 10.26 -11.31
N ASP A 407 -4.77 11.32 -12.11
CA ASP A 407 -3.90 11.52 -13.27
C ASP A 407 -2.43 11.70 -12.86
N SER A 408 -1.51 11.18 -13.68
CA SER A 408 -0.08 11.33 -13.45
C SER A 408 0.36 12.78 -13.67
N ILE A 409 1.16 13.31 -12.73
CA ILE A 409 1.83 14.61 -12.86
C ILE A 409 3.25 14.49 -13.44
N ALA A 410 3.57 13.38 -14.11
CA ALA A 410 4.78 13.26 -14.90
C ALA A 410 4.78 14.30 -16.04
N GLY A 411 5.96 14.82 -16.38
CA GLY A 411 6.10 15.92 -17.36
C GLY A 411 5.84 17.33 -16.80
N THR A 412 4.93 17.49 -15.83
CA THR A 412 4.61 18.82 -15.24
C THR A 412 5.34 19.11 -13.91
N ARG A 413 5.84 18.07 -13.24
CA ARG A 413 6.58 18.15 -11.95
C ARG A 413 8.03 18.68 -12.06
N LEU A 414 8.22 19.93 -12.46
CA LEU A 414 9.53 20.59 -12.40
C LEU A 414 10.12 20.56 -10.98
N PHE A 415 11.44 20.42 -10.83
CA PHE A 415 12.08 20.23 -9.52
C PHE A 415 11.75 21.36 -8.53
N ARG A 416 11.35 20.98 -7.32
CA ARG A 416 11.03 21.88 -6.20
C ARG A 416 11.81 21.45 -4.96
N VAL A 417 12.41 22.42 -4.28
CA VAL A 417 12.96 22.21 -2.92
C VAL A 417 11.82 22.23 -1.91
N ALA A 418 11.79 21.27 -0.99
CA ALA A 418 10.84 21.25 0.11
C ALA A 418 11.12 22.43 1.07
N THR A 419 10.07 23.16 1.44
CA THR A 419 10.18 24.33 2.33
C THR A 419 10.26 23.91 3.81
N ALA A 420 10.69 24.81 4.68
CA ALA A 420 10.64 24.59 6.13
C ALA A 420 9.20 24.29 6.62
N ALA A 421 8.19 24.92 6.01
CA ALA A 421 6.78 24.64 6.30
C ALA A 421 6.35 23.23 5.84
N ASP A 422 6.84 22.76 4.68
CA ASP A 422 6.61 21.37 4.24
C ASP A 422 7.19 20.37 5.26
N ALA A 423 8.41 20.61 5.75
CA ALA A 423 9.07 19.76 6.74
C ALA A 423 8.34 19.76 8.10
N GLU A 424 7.88 20.93 8.56
CA GLU A 424 7.16 21.06 9.84
C GLU A 424 5.78 20.37 9.81
N GLN A 425 5.04 20.51 8.71
CA GLN A 425 3.74 19.84 8.52
C GLN A 425 3.90 18.30 8.56
N ILE A 426 4.95 17.77 7.91
CA ILE A 426 5.28 16.34 7.96
C ILE A 426 5.68 15.92 9.37
N ARG A 427 6.53 16.70 10.06
CA ARG A 427 6.99 16.41 11.44
C ARG A 427 5.83 16.38 12.44
N ARG A 428 4.87 17.31 12.32
CA ARG A 428 3.66 17.37 13.16
C ARG A 428 2.81 16.11 13.01
N TYR A 429 2.59 15.68 11.76
CA TYR A 429 1.92 14.42 11.46
C TYR A 429 2.69 13.22 12.01
N HIS A 430 4.00 13.12 11.77
CA HIS A 430 4.84 12.04 12.28
C HIS A 430 4.76 11.89 13.80
N ALA A 431 4.86 13.00 14.53
CA ALA A 431 4.73 13.01 15.99
C ALA A 431 3.35 12.53 16.45
N ARG A 432 2.26 13.00 15.80
CA ARG A 432 0.90 12.58 16.18
C ARG A 432 0.67 11.09 15.90
N MET A 433 1.11 10.60 14.76
CA MET A 433 0.93 9.19 14.41
C MET A 433 1.75 8.26 15.29
N LEU A 434 2.98 8.63 15.62
CA LEU A 434 3.82 7.87 16.54
C LEU A 434 3.19 7.80 17.94
N SER A 435 2.71 8.93 18.47
CA SER A 435 1.97 9.00 19.74
C SER A 435 0.77 8.04 19.77
N LEU A 436 -0.02 8.00 18.69
CA LEU A 436 -1.18 7.10 18.59
C LEU A 436 -0.79 5.61 18.55
N LEU A 437 0.34 5.27 17.93
CA LEU A 437 0.90 3.91 17.86
C LEU A 437 1.58 3.50 19.18
N GLU A 438 2.09 4.47 19.95
CA GLU A 438 2.65 4.28 21.28
C GLU A 438 1.54 4.06 22.32
N GLY A 439 0.42 4.79 22.19
CA GLY A 439 -0.78 4.67 23.01
C GLY A 439 -1.68 3.45 22.75
N TRP A 440 -1.25 2.48 21.92
CA TRP A 440 -2.03 1.25 21.70
C TRP A 440 -2.28 0.49 23.01
N PRO A 441 -3.51 0.00 23.27
CA PRO A 441 -3.82 -0.70 24.49
C PRO A 441 -3.02 -2.02 24.60
N SER A 442 -2.35 -2.20 25.74
CA SER A 442 -1.63 -3.44 26.03
C SER A 442 -2.60 -4.61 26.18
N VAL A 443 -2.49 -5.59 25.28
CA VAL A 443 -3.29 -6.81 25.31
C VAL A 443 -2.55 -7.84 26.17
N ILE A 444 -2.98 -7.98 27.43
CA ILE A 444 -2.33 -8.81 28.46
C ILE A 444 -2.38 -10.32 28.13
N ASP A 445 -3.39 -10.76 27.37
CA ASP A 445 -3.61 -12.16 26.98
C ASP A 445 -3.71 -12.26 25.46
N HIS A 446 -2.83 -13.02 24.82
CA HIS A 446 -2.77 -13.18 23.36
C HIS A 446 -4.04 -13.79 22.74
N ALA A 447 -4.85 -14.51 23.53
CA ALA A 447 -6.15 -15.02 23.12
C ALA A 447 -7.26 -13.95 23.21
N GLN A 448 -7.08 -12.91 24.02
CA GLN A 448 -7.98 -11.77 24.06
C GLN A 448 -7.73 -10.85 22.86
N GLY A 449 -8.82 -10.41 22.24
CA GLY A 449 -8.78 -9.41 21.19
C GLY A 449 -8.79 -7.99 21.76
N LEU A 450 -8.61 -7.01 20.89
CA LEU A 450 -8.93 -5.62 21.24
C LEU A 450 -10.39 -5.50 21.68
N GLN A 451 -10.62 -4.67 22.69
CA GLN A 451 -11.92 -4.17 23.07
C GLN A 451 -11.88 -2.63 22.95
N PRO A 452 -11.93 -2.08 21.72
CA PRO A 452 -11.86 -0.62 21.54
C PRO A 452 -13.03 0.05 22.25
N ARG A 453 -12.86 1.31 22.68
CA ARG A 453 -13.98 2.07 23.25
C ARG A 453 -15.00 2.40 22.17
N GLU A 454 -16.25 2.66 22.56
CA GLU A 454 -17.23 3.20 21.62
C GLU A 454 -16.96 4.68 21.40
N LEU A 455 -17.03 5.10 20.13
CA LEU A 455 -17.01 6.49 19.73
C LEU A 455 -18.38 6.84 19.12
N PRO A 456 -19.33 7.38 19.92
CA PRO A 456 -20.61 7.85 19.42
C PRO A 456 -20.48 9.06 18.52
N MET A 457 -21.57 9.36 17.80
CA MET A 457 -21.78 10.65 17.13
C MET A 457 -22.47 11.59 18.11
N SER A 458 -22.09 12.87 18.11
CA SER A 458 -22.93 13.93 18.68
C SER A 458 -24.28 13.99 17.94
N GLU A 459 -25.33 14.54 18.56
CA GLU A 459 -26.65 14.67 17.91
C GLU A 459 -26.58 15.41 16.57
N ALA A 460 -25.77 16.48 16.50
CA ALA A 460 -25.53 17.23 15.29
C ALA A 460 -24.75 16.42 14.23
N ALA A 461 -23.77 15.59 14.63
CA ALA A 461 -23.09 14.69 13.71
C ALA A 461 -24.01 13.57 13.20
N GLU A 462 -24.89 13.02 14.04
CA GLU A 462 -25.90 12.05 13.62
C GLU A 462 -26.89 12.67 12.62
N ALA A 463 -27.31 13.93 12.82
CA ALA A 463 -28.10 14.65 11.82
C ALA A 463 -27.37 14.72 10.47
N ARG A 464 -26.09 15.17 10.44
CA ARG A 464 -25.28 15.21 9.20
C ARG A 464 -25.08 13.84 8.57
N TRP A 465 -24.93 12.79 9.37
CA TRP A 465 -24.81 11.42 8.88
C TRP A 465 -26.11 10.91 8.24
N ARG A 466 -27.28 11.23 8.83
CA ARG A 466 -28.61 10.88 8.28
C ARG A 466 -28.89 11.64 6.99
N ASP A 467 -28.59 12.94 6.93
CA ASP A 467 -28.68 13.76 5.71
C ASP A 467 -27.87 13.11 4.57
N PHE A 468 -26.61 12.74 4.86
CA PHE A 468 -25.73 12.09 3.89
C PHE A 468 -26.20 10.69 3.48
N TYR A 469 -26.69 9.87 4.43
CA TYR A 469 -27.26 8.56 4.16
C TYR A 469 -28.44 8.64 3.17
N ASN A 470 -29.41 9.51 3.46
CA ASN A 470 -30.60 9.69 2.62
C ASN A 470 -30.22 10.19 1.21
N TRP A 471 -29.31 11.17 1.13
CA TRP A 471 -28.82 11.71 -0.14
C TRP A 471 -28.14 10.66 -1.03
N ILE A 472 -27.36 9.73 -0.46
CA ILE A 472 -26.77 8.61 -1.20
C ILE A 472 -27.84 7.59 -1.64
N GLU A 473 -28.84 7.30 -0.80
CA GLU A 473 -29.91 6.36 -1.13
C GLU A 473 -30.80 6.88 -2.28
N GLU A 474 -31.17 8.16 -2.26
CA GLU A 474 -31.89 8.84 -3.35
C GLU A 474 -31.11 8.75 -4.67
N ARG A 475 -29.80 9.06 -4.65
CA ARG A 475 -28.88 8.91 -5.80
C ARG A 475 -28.66 7.45 -6.23
N SER A 476 -29.00 6.47 -5.40
CA SER A 476 -28.86 5.03 -5.70
C SER A 476 -30.09 4.43 -6.41
N GLY A 477 -31.20 5.18 -6.52
CA GLY A 477 -32.47 4.72 -7.10
C GLY A 477 -32.42 4.30 -8.58
N PRO A 478 -33.55 3.82 -9.17
CA PRO A 478 -33.62 3.38 -10.57
C PRO A 478 -33.18 4.41 -11.61
N GLN A 479 -33.37 5.70 -11.33
CA GLN A 479 -32.97 6.82 -12.17
C GLN A 479 -31.78 7.63 -11.61
N GLY A 480 -31.21 7.17 -10.50
CA GLY A 480 -30.09 7.85 -9.84
C GLY A 480 -28.75 7.60 -10.54
N ASP A 481 -27.83 8.54 -10.38
CA ASP A 481 -26.51 8.52 -11.01
C ASP A 481 -25.58 7.43 -10.42
N LEU A 482 -25.77 7.07 -9.15
CA LEU A 482 -25.02 5.99 -8.48
C LEU A 482 -25.53 4.58 -8.83
N ARG A 483 -26.50 4.44 -9.74
CA ARG A 483 -27.08 3.14 -10.16
C ARG A 483 -26.02 2.10 -10.56
N LEU A 484 -24.91 2.52 -11.16
CA LEU A 484 -23.83 1.63 -11.62
C LEU A 484 -22.88 1.17 -10.49
N VAL A 485 -22.93 1.82 -9.32
CA VAL A 485 -22.06 1.57 -8.16
C VAL A 485 -22.86 1.40 -6.87
N ARG A 486 -24.10 0.93 -6.96
CA ARG A 486 -25.02 0.71 -5.80
C ARG A 486 -24.40 -0.13 -4.69
N ASP A 487 -23.59 -1.11 -5.06
CA ASP A 487 -22.82 -1.93 -4.14
C ASP A 487 -21.92 -1.08 -3.25
N PHE A 488 -21.13 -0.19 -3.85
CA PHE A 488 -20.30 0.79 -3.12
C PHE A 488 -21.14 1.88 -2.42
N ALA A 489 -22.14 2.44 -3.08
CA ALA A 489 -23.01 3.49 -2.54
C ALA A 489 -23.71 3.04 -1.24
N SER A 490 -24.18 1.79 -1.18
CA SER A 490 -24.76 1.17 0.03
C SER A 490 -23.79 1.10 1.24
N LYS A 491 -22.49 1.37 1.02
CA LYS A 491 -21.44 1.45 2.05
C LYS A 491 -20.92 2.86 2.27
N ALA A 492 -21.26 3.85 1.44
CA ALA A 492 -20.74 5.21 1.55
C ALA A 492 -20.99 5.84 2.93
N ALA A 493 -22.19 5.66 3.50
CA ALA A 493 -22.50 6.14 4.86
C ALA A 493 -21.71 5.43 5.97
N GLU A 494 -21.40 4.14 5.81
CA GLU A 494 -20.52 3.43 6.76
C GLU A 494 -19.06 3.89 6.59
N HIS A 495 -18.60 4.10 5.35
CA HIS A 495 -17.29 4.71 5.07
C HIS A 495 -17.16 6.10 5.70
N ALA A 496 -18.15 6.98 5.53
CA ALA A 496 -18.17 8.30 6.17
C ALA A 496 -18.06 8.19 7.70
N ALA A 497 -18.82 7.30 8.35
CA ALA A 497 -18.72 7.10 9.79
C ALA A 497 -17.33 6.61 10.25
N ARG A 498 -16.71 5.69 9.49
CA ARG A 498 -15.36 5.19 9.78
C ARG A 498 -14.30 6.27 9.57
N ILE A 499 -14.35 7.00 8.47
CA ILE A 499 -13.46 8.14 8.18
C ILE A 499 -13.62 9.21 9.27
N ALA A 500 -14.85 9.53 9.68
CA ALA A 500 -15.12 10.49 10.75
C ALA A 500 -14.47 10.08 12.07
N GLY A 501 -14.57 8.79 12.44
CA GLY A 501 -13.89 8.28 13.62
C GLY A 501 -12.35 8.29 13.50
N VAL A 502 -11.80 8.02 12.32
CA VAL A 502 -10.34 8.17 12.07
C VAL A 502 -9.91 9.63 12.28
N LEU A 503 -10.63 10.58 11.68
CA LEU A 503 -10.35 12.02 11.81
C LEU A 503 -10.48 12.50 13.27
N ALA A 504 -11.52 12.03 13.99
CA ALA A 504 -11.73 12.37 15.40
C ALA A 504 -10.58 11.88 16.28
N ILE A 505 -10.18 10.60 16.20
CA ILE A 505 -9.08 10.06 17.01
C ILE A 505 -7.74 10.69 16.62
N VAL A 506 -7.50 11.03 15.34
CA VAL A 506 -6.30 11.79 14.95
C VAL A 506 -6.29 13.20 15.56
N ALA A 507 -7.43 13.90 15.58
CA ALA A 507 -7.54 15.22 16.18
C ALA A 507 -7.37 15.18 17.71
N ASP A 508 -8.05 14.25 18.39
CA ASP A 508 -7.96 14.01 19.84
C ASP A 508 -8.13 12.51 20.15
N GLU A 509 -7.14 11.93 20.83
CA GLU A 509 -7.11 10.51 21.19
C GLU A 509 -8.23 10.13 22.16
N HIS A 510 -8.63 11.10 22.98
CA HIS A 510 -9.61 10.95 24.03
C HIS A 510 -11.00 11.48 23.62
N ALA A 511 -11.17 11.86 22.34
CA ALA A 511 -12.42 12.38 21.79
C ALA A 511 -13.61 11.51 22.20
N LEU A 512 -14.53 12.06 22.98
CA LEU A 512 -15.66 11.30 23.54
C LEU A 512 -16.76 11.03 22.50
N GLU A 513 -16.83 11.85 21.45
CA GLU A 513 -17.81 11.75 20.37
C GLU A 513 -17.26 12.34 19.06
N ILE A 514 -17.92 12.05 17.94
CA ILE A 514 -17.67 12.68 16.64
C ILE A 514 -18.48 13.98 16.55
N SER A 515 -17.80 15.09 16.26
CA SER A 515 -18.44 16.39 16.05
C SER A 515 -19.08 16.52 14.65
N ALA A 516 -19.99 17.49 14.49
CA ALA A 516 -20.67 17.73 13.22
C ALA A 516 -19.70 18.12 12.09
N GLU A 517 -18.67 18.91 12.41
CA GLU A 517 -17.64 19.38 11.47
C GLU A 517 -16.84 18.19 10.93
N ILE A 518 -16.46 17.25 11.80
CA ILE A 518 -15.73 16.04 11.45
C ILE A 518 -16.61 15.12 10.59
N MET A 519 -17.90 14.98 10.91
CA MET A 519 -18.82 14.20 10.08
C MET A 519 -19.04 14.84 8.70
N THR A 520 -19.19 16.17 8.61
CA THR A 520 -19.29 16.88 7.33
C THR A 520 -18.02 16.73 6.49
N ALA A 521 -16.84 16.79 7.11
CA ALA A 521 -15.58 16.54 6.43
C ALA A 521 -15.46 15.09 5.92
N ALA A 522 -15.83 14.12 6.74
CA ALA A 522 -15.83 12.70 6.36
C ALA A 522 -16.87 12.37 5.26
N ALA A 523 -18.04 13.00 5.29
CA ALA A 523 -19.04 12.90 4.24
C ALA A 523 -18.50 13.44 2.90
N ARG A 524 -17.80 14.58 2.90
CA ARG A 524 -17.11 15.10 1.69
C ARG A 524 -16.06 14.14 1.13
N LEU A 525 -15.29 13.48 1.99
CA LEU A 525 -14.33 12.45 1.59
C LEU A 525 -15.03 11.21 1.01
N ALA A 526 -16.11 10.75 1.65
CA ALA A 526 -16.91 9.63 1.17
C ALA A 526 -17.59 9.94 -0.17
N THR A 527 -18.13 11.14 -0.35
CA THR A 527 -18.64 11.64 -1.64
C THR A 527 -17.59 11.54 -2.74
N TRP A 528 -16.39 12.09 -2.52
CA TRP A 528 -15.29 11.99 -3.50
C TRP A 528 -14.97 10.54 -3.87
N TYR A 529 -14.95 9.61 -2.90
CA TYR A 529 -14.75 8.18 -3.18
C TYR A 529 -15.92 7.53 -3.95
N THR A 530 -17.16 7.96 -3.71
CA THR A 530 -18.35 7.49 -4.44
C THR A 530 -18.37 7.98 -5.88
N ASP A 531 -18.01 9.25 -6.10
CA ASP A 531 -17.95 9.84 -7.43
C ASP A 531 -16.73 9.30 -8.22
N GLU A 532 -15.59 9.07 -7.55
CA GLU A 532 -14.42 8.34 -8.10
C GLU A 532 -14.74 6.89 -8.48
N ALA A 533 -15.50 6.16 -7.65
CA ALA A 533 -15.98 4.82 -7.98
C ALA A 533 -16.90 4.86 -9.22
N THR A 534 -17.76 5.88 -9.33
CA THR A 534 -18.63 6.08 -10.51
C THR A 534 -17.80 6.36 -11.77
N ARG A 535 -16.82 7.26 -11.68
CA ARG A 535 -15.88 7.61 -12.74
C ARG A 535 -15.12 6.39 -13.24
N LEU A 536 -14.59 5.59 -12.32
CA LEU A 536 -13.88 4.36 -12.63
C LEU A 536 -14.81 3.31 -13.23
N GLN A 537 -16.03 3.15 -12.72
CA GLN A 537 -17.01 2.19 -13.25
C GLN A 537 -17.47 2.53 -14.68
N GLN A 538 -17.54 3.82 -15.04
CA GLN A 538 -17.86 4.28 -16.40
C GLN A 538 -16.75 3.97 -17.41
N ALA A 539 -15.48 4.03 -16.99
CA ALA A 539 -14.34 3.64 -17.82
C ALA A 539 -13.99 2.14 -17.72
N CYS A 540 -14.58 1.41 -16.76
CA CYS A 540 -14.24 0.03 -16.50
C CYS A 540 -14.73 -0.85 -17.65
N ARG A 541 -13.86 -1.75 -18.11
CA ARG A 541 -14.06 -2.60 -19.29
C ARG A 541 -15.06 -3.73 -19.02
N THR A 542 -16.33 -3.43 -18.73
CA THR A 542 -17.32 -4.44 -18.33
C THR A 542 -18.02 -5.13 -19.50
N ASP A 543 -17.87 -4.64 -20.74
CA ASP A 543 -18.41 -5.31 -21.92
C ASP A 543 -17.47 -6.45 -22.39
N PRO A 544 -17.90 -7.73 -22.36
CA PRO A 544 -17.10 -8.85 -22.85
C PRO A 544 -16.77 -8.77 -24.35
N ALA A 545 -17.57 -8.04 -25.15
CA ALA A 545 -17.28 -7.80 -26.57
C ALA A 545 -16.11 -6.83 -26.74
N LEU A 546 -16.12 -5.68 -26.04
CA LEU A 546 -15.02 -4.71 -26.07
C LEU A 546 -13.73 -5.30 -25.47
N LEU A 547 -13.82 -6.07 -24.38
CA LEU A 547 -12.68 -6.82 -23.82
C LEU A 547 -12.06 -7.78 -24.84
N ARG A 548 -12.89 -8.55 -25.55
CA ARG A 548 -12.47 -9.48 -26.60
C ARG A 548 -11.83 -8.74 -27.78
N ALA A 549 -12.41 -7.62 -28.21
CA ALA A 549 -11.88 -6.76 -29.25
C ALA A 549 -10.51 -6.18 -28.87
N GLN A 550 -10.36 -5.68 -27.64
CA GLN A 550 -9.09 -5.17 -27.10
C GLN A 550 -8.01 -6.26 -27.07
N ALA A 551 -8.33 -7.45 -26.57
CA ALA A 551 -7.39 -8.58 -26.55
C ALA A 551 -6.94 -8.98 -27.96
N LEU A 552 -7.85 -8.92 -28.95
CA LEU A 552 -7.49 -9.15 -30.36
C LEU A 552 -6.57 -8.06 -30.90
N LEU A 553 -6.86 -6.78 -30.61
CA LEU A 553 -6.07 -5.65 -31.06
C LEU A 553 -4.65 -5.66 -30.51
N ASP A 554 -4.48 -5.98 -29.24
CA ASP A 554 -3.15 -6.06 -28.61
C ASP A 554 -2.37 -7.26 -29.15
N TRP A 555 -3.03 -8.39 -29.39
CA TRP A 555 -2.42 -9.54 -30.08
C TRP A 555 -2.01 -9.22 -31.52
N LEU A 556 -2.82 -8.46 -32.27
CA LEU A 556 -2.47 -8.01 -33.62
C LEU A 556 -1.29 -7.02 -33.60
N ARG A 557 -1.27 -6.07 -32.65
CA ARG A 557 -0.18 -5.08 -32.48
C ARG A 557 1.16 -5.71 -32.07
N ALA A 558 1.13 -6.85 -31.40
CA ALA A 558 2.33 -7.57 -30.97
C ALA A 558 2.98 -8.44 -32.07
N ARG A 559 2.46 -8.41 -33.31
CA ARG A 559 3.01 -9.15 -34.47
C ARG A 559 3.79 -8.21 -35.39
N ASP A 560 4.89 -8.72 -35.94
CA ASP A 560 5.64 -8.06 -37.02
C ASP A 560 4.91 -8.13 -38.38
N GLU A 561 3.95 -9.05 -38.52
CA GLU A 561 3.12 -9.21 -39.71
C GLU A 561 2.07 -8.09 -39.82
N GLN A 562 2.09 -7.32 -40.91
CA GLN A 562 1.10 -6.26 -41.15
C GLN A 562 -0.30 -6.82 -41.48
N ASP A 563 -0.36 -7.94 -42.22
CA ASP A 563 -1.60 -8.52 -42.75
C ASP A 563 -1.81 -9.92 -42.16
N VAL A 564 -2.72 -10.03 -41.19
CA VAL A 564 -2.98 -11.30 -40.48
C VAL A 564 -4.21 -11.98 -41.07
N LYS A 565 -4.08 -13.26 -41.41
CA LYS A 565 -5.22 -14.06 -41.91
C LYS A 565 -6.23 -14.30 -40.80
N PHE A 566 -7.51 -14.20 -41.13
CA PHE A 566 -8.58 -14.51 -40.18
C PHE A 566 -8.50 -15.96 -39.63
N SER A 567 -7.99 -16.91 -40.43
CA SER A 567 -7.70 -18.28 -39.99
C SER A 567 -6.64 -18.36 -38.87
N ASP A 568 -5.68 -17.44 -38.86
CA ASP A 568 -4.64 -17.38 -37.84
C ASP A 568 -5.14 -16.72 -36.55
N ILE A 569 -6.15 -15.83 -36.62
CA ILE A 569 -6.88 -15.37 -35.42
C ILE A 569 -7.55 -16.56 -34.71
N LEU A 570 -8.21 -17.46 -35.45
CA LEU A 570 -8.88 -18.63 -34.87
C LEU A 570 -7.90 -19.64 -34.25
N ARG A 571 -6.72 -19.81 -34.86
CA ARG A 571 -5.73 -20.82 -34.47
C ARG A 571 -4.73 -20.33 -33.42
N LEU A 572 -4.26 -19.09 -33.54
CA LEU A 572 -3.13 -18.52 -32.80
C LEU A 572 -3.53 -17.30 -31.95
N GLY A 573 -4.72 -16.74 -32.18
CA GLY A 573 -5.25 -15.61 -31.42
C GLY A 573 -5.52 -15.91 -29.93
N PRO A 574 -5.85 -14.87 -29.16
CA PRO A 574 -6.17 -15.00 -27.73
C PRO A 574 -7.38 -15.92 -27.53
N ALA A 575 -7.43 -16.64 -26.40
CA ALA A 575 -8.45 -17.67 -26.16
C ALA A 575 -9.91 -17.21 -26.41
N PRO A 576 -10.33 -15.98 -26.02
CA PRO A 576 -11.69 -15.49 -26.27
C PRO A 576 -12.04 -15.20 -27.75
N THR A 577 -11.10 -15.31 -28.69
CA THR A 577 -11.31 -15.08 -30.14
C THR A 577 -11.09 -16.34 -30.97
N ARG A 578 -11.02 -17.53 -30.37
CA ARG A 578 -10.72 -18.78 -31.10
C ARG A 578 -11.94 -19.39 -31.79
N THR A 579 -13.16 -19.01 -31.41
CA THR A 579 -14.36 -19.40 -32.16
C THR A 579 -14.67 -18.40 -33.27
N LYS A 580 -15.20 -18.88 -34.40
CA LYS A 580 -15.51 -18.03 -35.56
C LYS A 580 -16.43 -16.85 -35.19
N LYS A 581 -17.52 -17.14 -34.46
CA LYS A 581 -18.51 -16.14 -34.01
C LYS A 581 -17.86 -15.01 -33.21
N GLU A 582 -16.93 -15.37 -32.34
CA GLU A 582 -16.25 -14.43 -31.44
C GLU A 582 -15.17 -13.61 -32.13
N ALA A 583 -14.39 -14.25 -33.01
CA ALA A 583 -13.44 -13.54 -33.87
C ALA A 583 -14.14 -12.55 -34.81
N ASP A 584 -15.26 -12.96 -35.44
CA ASP A 584 -16.06 -12.10 -36.31
C ASP A 584 -16.61 -10.88 -35.56
N ALA A 585 -17.15 -11.08 -34.36
CA ALA A 585 -17.63 -9.99 -33.50
C ALA A 585 -16.50 -9.04 -33.07
N ALA A 586 -15.34 -9.58 -32.68
CA ALA A 586 -14.18 -8.80 -32.26
C ALA A 586 -13.60 -7.98 -33.42
N VAL A 587 -13.39 -8.59 -34.60
CA VAL A 587 -12.93 -7.88 -35.82
C VAL A 587 -13.91 -6.79 -36.21
N ARG A 588 -15.23 -7.06 -36.21
CA ARG A 588 -16.25 -6.05 -36.51
C ARG A 588 -16.16 -4.85 -35.58
N THR A 589 -16.10 -5.10 -34.26
CA THR A 589 -15.95 -4.05 -33.24
C THR A 589 -14.70 -3.21 -33.51
N LEU A 590 -13.57 -3.83 -33.88
CA LEU A 590 -12.33 -3.11 -34.20
C LEU A 590 -12.42 -2.29 -35.51
N MET A 591 -13.22 -2.73 -36.48
CA MET A 591 -13.48 -1.99 -37.72
C MET A 591 -14.41 -0.80 -37.47
N GLU A 592 -15.48 -0.98 -36.68
CA GLU A 592 -16.40 0.10 -36.26
C GLU A 592 -15.67 1.23 -35.51
N HIS A 593 -14.57 0.91 -34.82
CA HIS A 593 -13.69 1.86 -34.12
C HIS A 593 -12.53 2.42 -34.99
N ASN A 594 -12.42 2.06 -36.28
CA ASN A 594 -11.30 2.43 -37.16
C ASN A 594 -9.91 1.97 -36.67
N LEU A 595 -9.83 0.87 -35.92
CA LEU A 595 -8.58 0.35 -35.33
C LEU A 595 -7.96 -0.80 -36.13
N VAL A 596 -8.77 -1.51 -36.93
CA VAL A 596 -8.31 -2.46 -37.94
C VAL A 596 -9.06 -2.26 -39.26
N GLU A 597 -8.44 -2.65 -40.37
CA GLU A 597 -9.02 -2.65 -41.71
C GLU A 597 -9.01 -4.07 -42.30
N GLU A 598 -10.04 -4.43 -43.07
CA GLU A 598 -10.06 -5.68 -43.86
C GLU A 598 -9.48 -5.39 -45.23
N VAL A 599 -8.25 -5.85 -45.47
CA VAL A 599 -7.45 -5.52 -46.67
C VAL A 599 -7.89 -6.34 -47.88
N ARG A 600 -8.44 -7.54 -47.65
CA ARG A 600 -8.80 -8.51 -48.69
C ARG A 600 -9.79 -9.52 -48.14
N GLU A 601 -10.82 -9.86 -48.91
CA GLU A 601 -11.85 -10.83 -48.50
C GLU A 601 -11.41 -12.30 -48.63
N ARG A 602 -10.59 -12.63 -49.65
CA ARG A 602 -10.20 -14.03 -49.98
C ARG A 602 -8.71 -14.16 -50.37
N PRO A 603 -7.86 -14.76 -49.51
CA PRO A 603 -8.13 -15.09 -48.11
C PRO A 603 -8.42 -13.82 -47.31
N ARG A 604 -9.21 -13.95 -46.23
CA ARG A 604 -9.58 -12.82 -45.38
C ARG A 604 -8.37 -12.30 -44.59
N LEU A 605 -7.94 -11.07 -44.87
CA LEU A 605 -6.77 -10.42 -44.27
C LEU A 605 -7.18 -9.19 -43.45
N ILE A 606 -6.75 -9.14 -42.20
CA ILE A 606 -6.99 -8.04 -41.25
C ILE A 606 -5.66 -7.34 -40.96
N ARG A 607 -5.62 -6.01 -41.06
CA ARG A 607 -4.46 -5.16 -40.75
C ARG A 607 -4.78 -4.17 -39.64
N VAL A 608 -3.81 -3.88 -38.77
CA VAL A 608 -3.95 -2.78 -37.79
C VAL A 608 -3.86 -1.43 -38.48
N ALA A 609 -4.85 -0.56 -38.26
CA ALA A 609 -4.97 0.71 -38.96
C ALA A 609 -3.69 1.58 -38.80
N GLY A 610 -3.14 2.00 -39.93
CA GLY A 610 -1.94 2.85 -39.99
C GLY A 610 -0.61 2.15 -39.71
N ALA A 611 -0.54 0.82 -39.74
CA ALA A 611 0.72 0.16 -40.10
C ALA A 611 1.15 0.67 -41.49
N SER A 612 2.30 1.35 -41.59
CA SER A 612 2.78 1.84 -42.87
C SER A 612 3.29 0.68 -43.71
N THR A 613 2.76 0.53 -44.92
CA THR A 613 3.37 -0.30 -45.95
C THR A 613 4.79 0.19 -46.19
N ARG A 614 5.79 -0.58 -45.74
CA ARG A 614 7.16 -0.44 -46.23
C ARG A 614 7.21 -1.25 -47.53
N SER A 615 7.23 -0.54 -48.66
CA SER A 615 7.52 -1.09 -49.99
C SER A 615 8.97 -1.55 -50.07
#